data_AF-A0A5J4TQV5-F1
#
_entry.id   AF-A0A5J4TQV5-F1
#
_cell.length_a   1.000
_cell.length_b   1.000
_cell.length_c   1.000
_cell.angle_alpha   90.00
_cell.angle_beta   90.00
_cell.angle_gamma   90.00
#
_symmetry.space_group_name_H-M   'P 1'
#
loop_
_entity.id
_entity.type
_entity.pdbx_description
1 polymer ?
#
loop_
_entity_poly.entity_id
_entity_poly.type
_entity_poly.pdbx_seq_one_letter_code
_entity_poly.pdbx_strand_id
1 'polypeptide(L)'
;MNYCFRAFTTNAKKFIDVNGGAQLPMATKQQIMASTLNSTLIFPVVDILERYDGKIDIYNRSNKAHVQIGDYEYLPLAKRQYKKELQTTIIQLYYADDVDTRIREALGQAMQYYGQILIQRQQQIGGFYLAKYKFK
;
A
#
# COMPACT_ATOMS: atom_id res chain seq x y z
N MET A 1 -8.68 14.04 -0.55
CA MET A 1 -7.72 12.91 -0.69
C MET A 1 -6.37 13.18 -0.01
N ASN A 2 -5.70 14.31 -0.30
CA ASN A 2 -4.38 14.63 0.30
C ASN A 2 -4.35 14.66 1.84
N TYR A 3 -5.45 15.01 2.50
CA TYR A 3 -5.53 15.05 3.96
C TYR A 3 -5.35 13.66 4.61
N CYS A 4 -6.11 12.64 4.16
CA CYS A 4 -6.03 11.28 4.71
C CYS A 4 -4.64 10.67 4.54
N PHE A 5 -4.02 10.81 3.37
CA PHE A 5 -2.67 10.29 3.14
C PHE A 5 -1.61 11.00 3.99
N ARG A 6 -1.72 12.32 4.16
CA ARG A 6 -0.80 13.09 5.02
C ARG A 6 -0.99 12.72 6.50
N ALA A 7 -2.23 12.56 6.95
CA ALA A 7 -2.54 12.11 8.31
C ALA A 7 -2.01 10.69 8.56
N PHE A 8 -2.29 9.76 7.65
CA PHE A 8 -1.75 8.40 7.66
C PHE A 8 -0.22 8.41 7.77
N THR A 9 0.46 9.15 6.89
CA THR A 9 1.93 9.18 6.85
C THR A 9 2.51 9.71 8.16
N THR A 10 1.88 10.75 8.73
CA THR A 10 2.31 11.35 10.00
C THR A 10 2.14 10.35 11.16
N ASN A 11 0.99 9.67 11.23
CA ASN A 11 0.69 8.71 12.29
C ASN A 11 1.54 7.44 12.17
N ALA A 12 1.68 6.90 10.96
CA ALA A 12 2.49 5.73 10.68
C ALA A 12 3.96 5.98 11.03
N LYS A 13 4.51 7.15 10.65
CA LYS A 13 5.88 7.52 11.01
C LYS A 13 6.07 7.55 12.53
N LYS A 14 5.18 8.22 13.27
CA LYS A 14 5.24 8.27 14.73
C LYS A 14 5.20 6.87 15.35
N PHE A 15 4.29 6.02 14.87
CA PHE A 15 4.18 4.65 15.36
C PHE A 15 5.46 3.85 15.11
N ILE A 16 6.00 3.90 13.89
CA ILE A 16 7.24 3.20 13.53
C ILE A 16 8.41 3.68 14.41
N ASP A 17 8.58 5.00 14.56
CA ASP A 17 9.70 5.56 15.32
C ASP A 17 9.63 5.18 16.82
N VAL A 18 8.44 5.14 17.42
CA VAL A 18 8.24 4.74 18.83
C VAL A 18 8.44 3.23 19.04
N ASN A 19 8.13 2.39 18.05
CA ASN A 19 8.20 0.93 18.17
C ASN A 19 9.55 0.34 17.69
N GLY A 20 10.65 1.06 17.92
CA GLY A 20 12.02 0.60 17.57
C GLY A 20 12.35 0.70 16.08
N GLY A 21 11.40 1.11 15.25
CA GLY A 21 11.61 1.36 13.84
C GLY A 21 12.54 2.53 13.58
N ALA A 22 12.84 3.38 14.57
CA ALA A 22 13.79 4.48 14.46
C ALA A 22 15.13 4.07 13.81
N GLN A 23 15.62 2.87 14.12
CA GLN A 23 16.88 2.31 13.64
C GLN A 23 16.78 1.66 12.24
N LEU A 24 15.58 1.47 11.70
CA LEU A 24 15.40 0.91 10.36
C LEU A 24 15.91 1.87 9.30
N PRO A 25 16.51 1.36 8.20
CA PRO A 25 16.83 2.18 7.04
C PRO A 25 15.59 2.92 6.53
N MET A 26 15.77 4.15 6.06
CA MET A 26 14.66 4.99 5.57
C MET A 26 13.83 4.30 4.48
N ALA A 27 14.50 3.59 3.56
CA ALA A 27 13.84 2.82 2.51
C ALA A 27 12.91 1.74 3.08
N THR A 28 13.32 1.04 4.15
CA THR A 28 12.49 0.03 4.81
C THR A 28 11.28 0.68 5.49
N LYS A 29 11.46 1.84 6.15
CA LYS A 29 10.34 2.59 6.73
C LYS A 29 9.30 2.95 5.65
N GLN A 30 9.75 3.39 4.48
CA GLN A 30 8.88 3.70 3.35
C GLN A 30 8.15 2.46 2.81
N GLN A 31 8.83 1.32 2.70
CA GLN A 31 8.20 0.05 2.31
C GLN A 31 7.14 -0.41 3.31
N ILE A 32 7.40 -0.29 4.60
CA ILE A 32 6.44 -0.59 5.67
C ILE A 32 5.21 0.32 5.55
N MET A 33 5.41 1.63 5.41
CA MET A 33 4.31 2.58 5.25
C MET A 33 3.48 2.31 3.98
N ALA A 34 4.13 2.03 2.84
CA ALA A 34 3.45 1.72 1.59
C ALA A 34 2.67 0.39 1.67
N SER A 35 3.28 -0.65 2.24
CA SER A 35 2.63 -1.96 2.45
C SER A 35 1.40 -1.84 3.36
N THR A 36 1.53 -1.06 4.44
CA THR A 36 0.42 -0.80 5.36
C THR A 36 -0.69 -0.03 4.64
N LEU A 37 -0.35 1.03 3.91
CA LEU A 37 -1.33 1.83 3.16
C LEU A 37 -2.11 0.99 2.15
N ASN A 38 -1.41 0.11 1.44
CA ASN A 38 -2.02 -0.76 0.44
C ASN A 38 -2.99 -1.75 1.07
N SER A 39 -2.58 -2.41 2.16
CA SER A 39 -3.39 -3.43 2.82
C SER A 39 -4.60 -2.87 3.58
N THR A 40 -4.47 -1.70 4.21
CA THR A 40 -5.53 -1.16 5.07
C THR A 40 -6.52 -0.26 4.35
N LEU A 41 -6.08 0.43 3.30
CA LEU A 41 -6.91 1.40 2.58
C LEU A 41 -7.08 1.04 1.11
N ILE A 42 -6.01 0.80 0.36
CA ILE A 42 -6.14 0.66 -1.11
C ILE A 42 -6.87 -0.63 -1.51
N PHE A 43 -6.46 -1.80 -1.02
CA PHE A 43 -7.12 -3.06 -1.39
C PHE A 43 -8.57 -3.14 -0.91
N PRO A 44 -8.92 -2.73 0.32
CA PRO A 44 -10.32 -2.68 0.74
C PRO A 44 -11.17 -1.75 -0.12
N VAL A 45 -10.64 -0.59 -0.51
CA VAL A 45 -11.36 0.33 -1.41
C VAL A 45 -11.60 -0.32 -2.77
N VAL A 46 -10.57 -0.97 -3.32
CA VAL A 46 -10.69 -1.67 -4.61
C VAL A 46 -11.75 -2.76 -4.53
N ASP A 47 -11.71 -3.63 -3.52
CA ASP A 47 -12.70 -4.71 -3.32
C ASP A 47 -14.13 -4.15 -3.14
N ILE A 48 -14.30 -3.07 -2.37
CA ILE A 48 -15.59 -2.39 -2.21
C ILE A 48 -16.11 -1.87 -3.56
N LEU A 49 -15.26 -1.22 -4.36
CA LEU A 49 -15.65 -0.69 -5.67
C LEU A 49 -15.90 -1.80 -6.70
N GLU A 50 -15.19 -2.93 -6.62
CA GLU A 50 -15.47 -4.11 -7.43
C GLU A 50 -16.86 -4.68 -7.12
N ARG A 51 -17.20 -4.81 -5.84
CA ARG A 51 -18.50 -5.33 -5.39
C ARG A 51 -19.68 -4.43 -5.71
N TYR A 52 -19.51 -3.10 -5.64
CA TYR A 52 -20.64 -2.18 -5.84
C TYR A 52 -21.16 -2.14 -7.28
N ASP A 53 -20.35 -2.47 -8.29
CA ASP A 53 -20.72 -2.08 -9.65
C ASP A 53 -20.14 -2.95 -10.78
N GLY A 54 -19.20 -3.87 -10.51
CA GLY A 54 -18.37 -4.42 -11.60
C GLY A 54 -17.63 -3.33 -12.39
N LYS A 55 -17.57 -2.08 -11.88
CA LYS A 55 -16.98 -0.88 -12.53
C LYS A 55 -15.51 -1.06 -12.88
N ILE A 56 -14.79 -1.90 -12.14
CA ILE A 56 -13.40 -2.25 -12.45
C ILE A 56 -13.33 -3.03 -13.77
N ASP A 57 -14.36 -3.82 -14.11
CA ASP A 57 -14.42 -4.57 -15.36
C ASP A 57 -14.55 -3.63 -16.59
N ILE A 58 -15.25 -2.49 -16.49
CA ILE A 58 -15.30 -1.51 -17.61
C ILE A 58 -13.91 -0.92 -17.91
N TYR A 59 -13.14 -0.59 -16.87
CA TYR A 59 -11.78 -0.04 -17.01
C TYR A 59 -10.76 -1.08 -17.50
N ASN A 60 -10.87 -2.34 -17.06
CA ASN A 60 -9.99 -3.42 -17.51
C ASN A 60 -10.37 -3.98 -18.90
N ARG A 61 -11.65 -4.00 -19.26
CA ARG A 61 -12.16 -4.46 -20.57
C ARG A 61 -11.84 -3.48 -21.69
N SER A 62 -11.82 -2.17 -21.41
CA SER A 62 -11.39 -1.14 -22.37
C SER A 62 -9.89 -1.17 -22.69
N ASN A 63 -9.09 -1.99 -22.00
CA ASN A 63 -7.69 -2.23 -22.33
C ASN A 63 -7.47 -3.47 -23.22
N LYS A 64 -8.54 -4.12 -23.72
CA LYS A 64 -8.47 -5.27 -24.64
C LYS A 64 -9.17 -4.95 -25.97
N ALA A 65 -8.39 -4.46 -26.94
CA ALA A 65 -8.55 -4.62 -28.40
C ALA A 65 -9.88 -4.31 -29.13
N HIS A 66 -10.98 -3.93 -28.47
CA HIS A 66 -12.31 -3.78 -29.09
C HIS A 66 -13.07 -2.49 -28.70
N VAL A 67 -12.35 -1.39 -28.45
CA VAL A 67 -12.95 -0.08 -28.10
C VAL A 67 -13.35 0.66 -29.38
N GLN A 68 -14.62 1.05 -29.53
CA GLN A 68 -15.13 1.83 -30.67
C GLN A 68 -14.99 3.34 -30.40
N ILE A 69 -15.04 4.17 -31.46
CA ILE A 69 -14.85 5.64 -31.37
C ILE A 69 -15.83 6.32 -30.39
N GLY A 70 -17.05 5.80 -30.20
CA GLY A 70 -18.00 6.30 -29.19
C GLY A 70 -17.63 5.97 -27.75
N ASP A 71 -16.88 4.89 -27.50
CA ASP A 71 -16.46 4.50 -26.15
C ASP A 71 -15.40 5.47 -25.58
N TYR A 72 -14.65 6.13 -26.47
CA TYR A 72 -13.67 7.17 -26.10
C TYR A 72 -14.34 8.44 -25.53
N GLU A 73 -15.59 8.75 -25.86
CA GLU A 73 -16.31 9.88 -25.25
C GLU A 73 -16.74 9.59 -23.81
N TYR A 74 -17.07 8.33 -23.51
CA TYR A 74 -17.47 7.91 -22.17
C TYR A 74 -16.28 7.59 -21.25
N LEU A 75 -15.13 7.21 -21.80
CA LEU A 75 -13.93 6.85 -21.03
C LEU A 75 -13.42 7.99 -20.10
N PRO A 76 -13.34 9.27 -20.51
CA PRO A 76 -12.97 10.37 -19.62
C PRO A 76 -13.97 10.58 -18.48
N LEU A 77 -15.26 10.44 -18.76
CA LEU A 77 -16.34 10.59 -17.77
C LEU A 77 -16.29 9.44 -16.75
N ALA A 78 -16.13 8.19 -17.22
CA ALA A 78 -15.94 7.02 -16.38
C ALA A 78 -14.70 7.15 -15.49
N LYS A 79 -13.56 7.61 -16.02
CA LYS A 79 -12.33 7.87 -15.23
C LYS A 79 -12.54 8.94 -14.15
N ARG A 80 -13.26 10.03 -14.47
CA ARG A 80 -13.60 11.08 -13.51
C ARG A 80 -14.50 10.54 -12.40
N GLN A 81 -15.53 9.78 -12.77
CA GLN A 81 -16.46 9.16 -11.83
C GLN A 81 -15.74 8.15 -10.93
N TYR A 82 -14.91 7.28 -11.49
CA TYR A 82 -14.08 6.34 -10.74
C TYR A 82 -13.17 7.04 -9.74
N LYS A 83 -12.47 8.11 -10.16
CA LYS A 83 -11.60 8.88 -9.26
C LYS A 83 -12.39 9.52 -8.12
N LYS A 84 -13.62 9.96 -8.38
CA LYS A 84 -14.52 10.52 -7.37
C LYS A 84 -14.98 9.45 -6.38
N GLU A 85 -15.45 8.30 -6.88
CA GLU A 85 -15.89 7.18 -6.06
C GLU A 85 -14.74 6.63 -5.21
N LEU A 86 -13.56 6.42 -5.80
CA LEU A 86 -12.33 6.06 -5.10
C LEU A 86 -12.01 7.02 -3.95
N GLN A 87 -12.06 8.32 -4.21
CA GLN A 87 -11.79 9.32 -3.18
C GLN A 87 -12.83 9.27 -2.05
N THR A 88 -14.12 9.14 -2.37
CA THR A 88 -15.18 9.06 -1.36
C THR A 88 -15.05 7.79 -0.51
N THR A 89 -14.81 6.63 -1.13
CA THR A 89 -14.65 5.36 -0.43
C THR A 89 -13.41 5.36 0.46
N ILE A 90 -12.29 5.95 0.02
CA ILE A 90 -11.10 6.14 0.87
C ILE A 90 -11.42 6.99 2.09
N ILE A 91 -12.19 8.07 1.93
CA ILE A 91 -12.57 8.93 3.06
C ILE A 91 -13.44 8.13 4.04
N GLN A 92 -14.44 7.41 3.55
CA GLN A 92 -15.32 6.59 4.40
C GLN A 92 -14.53 5.53 5.18
N LEU A 93 -13.64 4.80 4.52
CA LEU A 93 -12.79 3.81 5.18
C LEU A 93 -11.80 4.44 6.16
N TYR A 94 -11.28 5.63 5.87
CA TYR A 94 -10.33 6.31 6.75
C TYR A 94 -10.98 6.92 8.00
N TYR A 95 -12.28 7.17 7.98
CA TYR A 95 -13.03 7.68 9.14
C TYR A 95 -13.85 6.59 9.85
N ALA A 96 -13.67 5.31 9.47
CA ALA A 96 -14.27 4.20 10.19
C ALA A 96 -13.64 4.07 11.59
N ASP A 97 -14.46 3.72 12.60
CA ASP A 97 -14.04 3.68 14.01
C ASP A 97 -12.87 2.72 14.27
N ASP A 98 -12.72 1.69 13.43
CA ASP A 98 -11.71 0.63 13.54
C ASP A 98 -10.42 0.92 12.76
N VAL A 99 -10.37 2.01 11.99
CA VAL A 99 -9.26 2.29 11.06
C VAL A 99 -7.91 2.42 11.78
N ASP A 100 -7.88 3.07 12.93
CA ASP A 100 -6.65 3.32 13.69
C ASP A 100 -6.08 2.00 14.21
N THR A 101 -6.95 1.09 14.67
CA THR A 101 -6.57 -0.25 15.12
C THR A 101 -6.01 -1.05 13.96
N ARG A 102 -6.71 -1.10 12.83
CA ARG A 102 -6.25 -1.80 11.62
C ARG A 102 -4.92 -1.28 11.10
N ILE A 103 -4.71 0.03 11.11
CA ILE A 103 -3.44 0.64 10.70
C ILE A 103 -2.32 0.23 11.65
N ARG A 104 -2.53 0.26 12.97
CA ARG A 104 -1.51 -0.14 13.95
C ARG A 104 -1.16 -1.61 13.85
N GLU A 105 -2.15 -2.48 13.69
CA GLU A 105 -1.94 -3.91 13.50
C GLU A 105 -1.14 -4.19 12.22
N ALA A 106 -1.54 -3.60 11.10
CA ALA A 106 -0.84 -3.75 9.83
C ALA A 106 0.59 -3.19 9.89
N LEU A 107 0.82 -2.08 10.59
CA LEU A 107 2.16 -1.54 10.83
C LEU A 107 3.01 -2.51 11.64
N GLY A 108 2.46 -3.07 12.73
CA GLY A 108 3.14 -4.07 13.55
C GLY A 108 3.56 -5.30 12.75
N GLN A 109 2.64 -5.86 11.97
CA GLN A 109 2.89 -7.00 11.09
C GLN A 109 3.96 -6.69 10.03
N ALA A 110 3.85 -5.54 9.36
CA ALA A 110 4.82 -5.12 8.36
C ALA A 110 6.21 -4.91 8.99
N MET A 111 6.30 -4.28 10.16
CA MET A 111 7.57 -4.11 10.87
C MET A 111 8.22 -5.46 11.21
N GLN A 112 7.44 -6.44 11.68
CA GLN A 112 7.96 -7.78 11.95
C GLN A 112 8.47 -8.46 10.67
N TYR A 113 7.68 -8.44 9.60
CA TYR A 113 8.04 -9.05 8.32
C TYR A 113 9.32 -8.44 7.73
N TYR A 114 9.38 -7.12 7.62
CA TYR A 114 10.56 -6.44 7.09
C TYR A 114 11.77 -6.54 8.01
N GLY A 115 11.55 -6.61 9.33
CA GLY A 115 12.61 -6.91 10.30
C GLY A 115 13.25 -8.28 10.04
N GLN A 116 12.45 -9.32 9.81
CA GLN A 116 12.95 -10.65 9.48
C GLN A 116 13.73 -10.68 8.16
N ILE A 117 13.24 -9.99 7.12
CA ILE A 117 13.95 -9.87 5.84
C ILE A 117 15.33 -9.21 6.03
N LEU A 118 15.42 -8.17 6.85
CA LEU A 118 16.69 -7.50 7.12
C LEU A 118 17.68 -8.42 7.82
N ILE A 119 17.24 -9.19 8.81
CA ILE A 119 18.07 -10.18 9.51
C ILE A 119 18.58 -11.24 8.52
N GLN A 120 17.70 -11.78 7.68
CA GLN A 120 18.08 -12.77 6.67
C GLN A 120 19.14 -12.22 5.70
N ARG A 121 18.95 -11.00 5.19
CA ARG A 121 19.93 -10.35 4.30
C ARG A 121 21.27 -10.14 5.01
N GLN A 122 21.26 -9.74 6.28
CA GLN A 122 22.50 -9.55 7.05
C GLN A 122 23.27 -10.86 7.24
N GLN A 123 22.56 -11.97 7.53
CA GLN A 123 23.16 -13.30 7.63
C GLN A 123 23.74 -13.78 6.29
N GLN A 124 23.05 -13.56 5.18
CA GLN A 124 23.54 -13.90 3.84
C GLN A 124 24.81 -13.12 3.48
N ILE A 125 24.85 -11.82 3.81
CA ILE A 125 26.02 -10.97 3.60
C ILE A 125 27.20 -11.47 4.44
N GLY A 126 26.99 -11.72 5.74
CA GLY A 126 28.04 -12.24 6.63
C GLY A 126 28.58 -13.61 6.17
N GLY A 127 27.70 -14.52 5.78
CA GLY A 127 28.07 -15.82 5.22
C GLY A 127 28.85 -15.71 3.91
N PHE A 128 28.46 -14.79 3.03
CA PHE A 128 29.17 -14.52 1.77
C PHE A 128 30.58 -13.95 2.02
N TYR A 129 30.72 -12.97 2.91
CA TYR A 129 32.02 -12.43 3.28
C TYR A 129 32.94 -13.50 3.89
N LEU A 130 32.43 -14.32 4.81
CA LEU A 130 33.21 -15.41 5.42
C LEU A 130 33.66 -16.47 4.40
N ALA A 131 32.81 -16.84 3.44
CA ALA A 131 33.16 -17.79 2.39
C ALA A 131 34.24 -17.25 1.43
N LYS A 132 34.22 -15.94 1.15
CA LYS A 132 35.17 -15.27 0.26
C LYS A 132 36.60 -15.23 0.82
N TYR A 133 36.76 -15.14 2.15
CA TYR A 133 38.06 -15.03 2.82
C TYR A 133 38.52 -16.33 3.47
N LYS A 134 38.00 -17.50 3.04
CA LYS A 134 38.60 -18.78 3.45
C LYS A 134 40.04 -18.83 2.91
N PHE A 135 40.99 -18.46 3.74
CA PHE A 135 42.41 -18.69 3.53
C PHE A 135 42.59 -20.21 3.43
N LYS A 136 43.07 -20.67 2.27
CA LYS A 136 43.54 -22.04 2.09
C LYS A 136 44.80 -22.28 2.90
#